data_AF-A0A523W1I8-F1
#
_entry.id   AF-A0A523W1I8-F1
#
_cell.length_a   1.000
_cell.length_b   1.000
_cell.length_c   1.000
_cell.angle_alpha   90.00
_cell.angle_beta   90.00
_cell.angle_gamma   90.00
#
_symmetry.space_group_name_H-M   'P 1'
#
loop_
_entity.id
_entity.type
_entity.pdbx_description
1 polymer ?
#
loop_
_entity_poly.entity_id
_entity_poly.type
_entity_poly.pdbx_seq_one_letter_code
_entity_poly.pdbx_strand_id
1 'polypeptide(L)'
;AVKFASTARIDLLTVDGAGGGTGMSPWRMMNEWGIPTVYLECLLYNYLNTLKEMGAFVPPCAMAGGLSLEDHIFKALALGAPYVSATCLGRSSMAAAMVGNTVGEGIKKGKIPSRLKKYGDSLDHIFIMTDHLKEKYGRDFEKIPAGAIGMYSYYDRLAVGLRQFMAGARKFNLKTITRSDLVALTPEASRVSNIPYIMEADREEVEEILRGGLADNGVFQEIDKAPSRFITSKR
;
A
#
# COMPACT_ATOMS: atom_id res chain seq x y z
N ALA A 1 8.98 18.53 8.95
CA ALA A 1 9.34 18.03 7.60
C ALA A 1 8.47 18.66 6.51
N VAL A 2 7.16 18.38 6.49
CA VAL A 2 6.21 18.82 5.44
C VAL A 2 6.30 20.32 5.10
N LYS A 3 6.29 21.22 6.10
CA LYS A 3 6.45 22.67 5.90
C LYS A 3 7.77 23.02 5.18
N PHE A 4 8.89 22.46 5.62
CA PHE A 4 10.20 22.72 5.01
C PHE A 4 10.30 22.15 3.59
N ALA A 5 9.77 20.96 3.36
CA ALA A 5 9.68 20.35 2.03
C ALA A 5 8.88 21.23 1.06
N SER A 6 7.77 21.81 1.55
CA SER A 6 6.94 22.76 0.81
C SER A 6 7.70 24.05 0.49
N THR A 7 8.33 24.69 1.49
CA THR A 7 9.09 25.93 1.33
C THR A 7 10.28 25.76 0.39
N ALA A 8 11.01 24.65 0.51
CA ALA A 8 12.15 24.33 -0.32
C ALA A 8 11.76 23.80 -1.71
N ARG A 9 10.47 23.49 -1.94
CA ARG A 9 9.94 22.93 -3.19
C ARG A 9 10.68 21.69 -3.67
N ILE A 10 10.91 20.73 -2.77
CA ILE A 10 11.59 19.48 -3.11
C ILE A 10 10.73 18.62 -4.05
N ASP A 11 11.39 17.85 -4.91
CA ASP A 11 10.73 16.99 -5.91
C ASP A 11 10.09 15.74 -5.33
N LEU A 12 10.49 15.31 -4.13
CA LEU A 12 9.92 14.15 -3.44
C LEU A 12 10.19 14.22 -1.93
N LEU A 13 9.15 14.02 -1.13
CA LEU A 13 9.28 13.79 0.31
C LEU A 13 9.05 12.31 0.63
N THR A 14 10.09 11.59 1.03
CA THR A 14 9.95 10.23 1.57
C THR A 14 9.67 10.29 3.06
N VAL A 15 8.65 9.55 3.52
CA VAL A 15 8.29 9.43 4.94
C VAL A 15 8.31 7.96 5.33
N ASP A 16 9.08 7.62 6.36
CA ASP A 16 9.28 6.25 6.83
C ASP A 16 8.67 6.04 8.22
N GLY A 17 7.79 5.05 8.33
CA GLY A 17 7.22 4.63 9.61
C GLY A 17 8.15 3.71 10.41
N ALA A 18 7.74 3.34 11.62
CA ALA A 18 8.48 2.45 12.52
C ALA A 18 8.80 1.07 11.90
N GLY A 19 8.02 0.64 10.90
CA GLY A 19 8.28 -0.57 10.14
C GLY A 19 9.51 -0.49 9.23
N GLY A 20 10.23 0.63 9.20
CA GLY A 20 11.45 0.85 8.43
C GLY A 20 12.64 -0.01 8.90
N GLY A 21 13.51 -0.36 7.95
CA GLY A 21 14.69 -1.18 8.21
C GLY A 21 15.98 -0.40 8.37
N THR A 22 16.89 -0.93 9.19
CA THR A 22 18.20 -0.35 9.43
C THR A 22 19.24 -1.44 9.59
N GLY A 23 20.46 -1.16 9.13
CA GLY A 23 21.62 -2.05 9.31
C GLY A 23 22.36 -1.84 10.63
N MET A 24 22.29 -0.64 11.24
CA MET A 24 23.15 -0.29 12.39
C MET A 24 22.52 0.70 13.41
N SER A 25 21.18 0.86 13.46
CA SER A 25 20.59 1.77 14.45
C SER A 25 20.65 1.21 15.88
N PRO A 26 20.85 2.07 16.90
CA PRO A 26 20.79 1.66 18.30
C PRO A 26 19.44 0.99 18.65
N TRP A 27 19.50 -0.11 19.41
CA TRP A 27 18.32 -0.90 19.80
C TRP A 27 17.22 -0.07 20.46
N ARG A 28 17.59 0.83 21.39
CA ARG A 28 16.61 1.69 22.06
C ARG A 28 15.87 2.61 21.09
N MET A 29 16.55 3.16 20.09
CA MET A 29 15.89 4.00 19.07
C MET A 29 14.90 3.20 18.23
N MET A 30 15.25 1.95 17.87
CA MET A 30 14.35 1.10 17.08
C MET A 30 13.05 0.75 17.80
N ASN A 31 13.08 0.63 19.13
CA ASN A 31 11.91 0.25 19.91
C ASN A 31 11.09 1.45 20.40
N GLU A 32 11.72 2.59 20.67
CA GLU A 32 11.06 3.70 21.40
C GLU A 32 10.74 4.92 20.52
N TRP A 33 11.41 5.12 19.37
CA TRP A 33 11.29 6.36 18.58
C TRP A 33 10.39 6.25 17.36
N GLY A 34 9.84 5.07 17.08
CA GLY A 34 9.04 4.82 15.89
C GLY A 34 7.57 5.18 16.04
N ILE A 35 6.98 5.83 15.03
CA ILE A 35 5.53 5.97 14.89
C ILE A 35 5.04 4.89 13.93
N PRO A 36 3.97 4.13 14.26
CA PRO A 36 3.45 3.12 13.33
C PRO A 36 3.02 3.73 11.99
N THR A 37 3.36 3.05 10.89
CA THR A 37 3.26 3.58 9.51
C THR A 37 1.88 4.17 9.20
N VAL A 38 0.80 3.47 9.54
CA VAL A 38 -0.58 3.91 9.27
C VAL A 38 -0.91 5.24 9.94
N TYR A 39 -0.54 5.43 11.21
CA TYR A 39 -0.80 6.67 11.94
C TYR A 39 0.02 7.83 11.35
N LEU A 40 1.29 7.56 11.04
CA LEU A 40 2.18 8.56 10.43
C LEU A 40 1.67 8.99 9.05
N GLU A 41 1.16 8.06 8.25
CA GLU A 41 0.59 8.34 6.94
C GLU A 41 -0.70 9.15 7.02
N CYS A 42 -1.57 8.87 8.00
CA CYS A 42 -2.77 9.68 8.26
C CYS A 42 -2.40 11.12 8.66
N LEU A 43 -1.38 11.29 9.53
CA LEU A 43 -0.87 12.61 9.89
C LEU A 43 -0.28 13.34 8.68
N LEU A 44 0.50 12.63 7.85
CA LEU A 44 1.07 13.17 6.62
C LEU A 44 -0.03 13.69 5.69
N TYR A 45 -1.07 12.89 5.45
CA TYR A 45 -2.23 13.30 4.65
C TYR A 45 -2.87 14.59 5.19
N ASN A 46 -3.13 14.64 6.50
CA ASN A 46 -3.74 15.82 7.13
C ASN A 46 -2.87 17.07 6.95
N TYR A 47 -1.55 16.97 7.15
CA TYR A 47 -0.64 18.10 7.00
C TYR A 47 -0.51 18.58 5.55
N LEU A 48 -0.50 17.66 4.58
CA LEU A 48 -0.49 18.00 3.16
C LEU A 48 -1.81 18.65 2.74
N ASN A 49 -2.93 18.20 3.32
CA ASN A 49 -4.23 18.84 3.10
C ASN A 49 -4.26 20.27 3.64
N THR A 50 -3.72 20.52 4.85
CA THR A 50 -3.58 21.87 5.39
C THR A 50 -2.72 22.77 4.49
N LEU A 51 -1.60 22.27 3.96
CA LEU A 51 -0.79 23.04 3.02
C LEU A 51 -1.57 23.40 1.74
N LYS A 52 -2.35 22.45 1.22
CA LYS A 52 -3.20 22.67 0.05
C LYS A 52 -4.25 23.76 0.32
N GLU A 53 -4.92 23.71 1.47
CA GLU A 53 -5.92 24.71 1.88
C GLU A 53 -5.31 26.11 2.04
N MET A 54 -4.04 26.18 2.46
CA MET A 54 -3.29 27.43 2.54
C MET A 54 -2.78 27.95 1.17
N GLY A 55 -3.00 27.21 0.07
CA GLY A 55 -2.46 27.55 -1.25
C GLY A 55 -0.94 27.41 -1.36
N ALA A 56 -0.31 26.66 -0.45
CA ALA A 56 1.13 26.41 -0.48
C ALA A 56 1.49 25.28 -1.46
N PHE A 57 2.77 25.19 -1.83
CA PHE A 57 3.26 24.08 -2.66
C PHE A 57 3.14 22.75 -1.90
N VAL A 58 2.49 21.75 -2.49
CA VAL A 58 2.35 20.41 -1.91
C VAL A 58 3.35 19.48 -2.61
N PRO A 59 4.42 19.04 -1.93
CA PRO A 59 5.37 18.11 -2.53
C PRO A 59 4.70 16.75 -2.75
N PRO A 60 5.03 16.02 -3.82
CA PRO A 60 4.66 14.62 -3.92
C PRO A 60 5.41 13.82 -2.84
N CYS A 61 4.75 12.79 -2.32
CA CYS A 61 5.31 11.98 -1.24
C CYS A 61 5.48 10.51 -1.62
N ALA A 62 6.44 9.86 -0.97
CA ALA A 62 6.59 8.41 -0.99
C ALA A 62 6.53 7.85 0.42
N MET A 63 5.79 6.75 0.61
CA MET A 63 5.66 6.11 1.92
C MET A 63 6.56 4.88 2.04
N ALA A 64 7.24 4.79 3.18
CA ALA A 64 8.08 3.68 3.57
C ALA A 64 7.65 3.17 4.96
N GLY A 65 8.09 1.96 5.28
CA GLY A 65 7.94 1.42 6.63
C GLY A 65 7.11 0.13 6.68
N GLY A 66 7.79 -1.01 6.56
CA GLY A 66 7.19 -2.33 6.75
C GLY A 66 6.41 -2.86 5.54
N LEU A 67 6.48 -2.17 4.40
CA LEU A 67 5.78 -2.57 3.18
C LEU A 67 6.50 -3.76 2.51
N SER A 68 5.73 -4.80 2.16
CA SER A 68 6.28 -6.06 1.62
C SER A 68 5.36 -6.80 0.66
N LEU A 69 4.08 -6.45 0.60
CA LEU A 69 3.09 -7.10 -0.24
C LEU A 69 2.32 -6.06 -1.05
N GLU A 70 1.71 -6.52 -2.13
CA GLU A 70 0.91 -5.74 -3.07
C GLU A 70 -0.27 -5.03 -2.40
N ASP A 71 -0.88 -5.64 -1.38
CA ASP A 71 -1.97 -5.04 -0.63
C ASP A 71 -1.46 -3.92 0.29
N HIS A 72 -0.24 -4.04 0.84
CA HIS A 72 0.40 -2.95 1.58
C HIS A 72 0.65 -1.75 0.66
N ILE A 73 1.11 -2.00 -0.58
CA ILE A 73 1.35 -0.95 -1.57
C ILE A 73 0.03 -0.26 -1.94
N PHE A 74 -1.00 -1.02 -2.28
CA PHE A 74 -2.32 -0.47 -2.61
C PHE A 74 -2.89 0.37 -1.46
N LYS A 75 -2.82 -0.15 -0.22
CA LYS A 75 -3.31 0.55 0.97
C LYS A 75 -2.54 1.83 1.25
N ALA A 76 -1.22 1.85 1.12
CA ALA A 76 -0.43 3.07 1.28
C ALA A 76 -0.80 4.12 0.21
N LEU A 77 -0.85 3.72 -1.06
CA LEU A 77 -1.27 4.64 -2.13
C LEU A 77 -2.67 5.21 -1.89
N ALA A 78 -3.63 4.38 -1.48
CA ALA A 78 -4.99 4.83 -1.18
C ALA A 78 -5.08 5.69 0.08
N LEU A 79 -4.38 5.32 1.15
CA LEU A 79 -4.36 6.06 2.42
C LEU A 79 -3.67 7.41 2.28
N GLY A 80 -2.68 7.55 1.40
CA GLY A 80 -2.00 8.81 1.13
C GLY A 80 -2.55 9.60 -0.06
N ALA A 81 -3.55 9.09 -0.78
CA ALA A 81 -4.10 9.74 -1.97
C ALA A 81 -4.68 11.13 -1.67
N PRO A 82 -4.48 12.15 -2.54
CA PRO A 82 -3.77 12.09 -3.82
C PRO A 82 -2.26 12.42 -3.70
N TYR A 83 -1.74 12.58 -2.49
CA TYR A 83 -0.40 13.16 -2.27
C TYR A 83 0.73 12.13 -2.31
N VAL A 84 0.45 10.87 -1.91
CA VAL A 84 1.42 9.77 -1.97
C VAL A 84 1.31 9.08 -3.32
N SER A 85 2.40 9.10 -4.09
CA SER A 85 2.44 8.55 -5.45
C SER A 85 3.37 7.34 -5.59
N ALA A 86 4.10 7.00 -4.54
CA ALA A 86 5.05 5.89 -4.55
C ALA A 86 5.21 5.26 -3.16
N THR A 87 5.70 4.03 -3.15
CA THR A 87 6.09 3.33 -1.92
C THR A 87 7.53 2.89 -1.99
N CYS A 88 8.28 2.99 -0.89
CA CYS A 88 9.67 2.54 -0.82
C CYS A 88 9.76 1.16 -0.17
N LEU A 89 10.41 0.23 -0.87
CA LEU A 89 10.61 -1.15 -0.43
C LEU A 89 12.10 -1.38 -0.17
N GLY A 90 12.46 -1.60 1.09
CA GLY A 90 13.84 -1.87 1.52
C GLY A 90 14.05 -3.33 1.89
N ARG A 91 13.69 -3.68 3.14
CA ARG A 91 13.93 -5.02 3.70
C ARG A 91 13.31 -6.15 2.89
N SER A 92 12.11 -5.95 2.36
CA SER A 92 11.41 -6.94 1.56
C SER A 92 12.16 -7.27 0.26
N SER A 93 12.66 -6.25 -0.43
CA SER A 93 13.48 -6.41 -1.64
C SER A 93 14.82 -7.08 -1.32
N MET A 94 15.47 -6.70 -0.21
CA MET A 94 16.69 -7.35 0.26
C MET A 94 16.45 -8.82 0.61
N ALA A 95 15.33 -9.13 1.28
CA ALA A 95 14.97 -10.50 1.62
C ALA A 95 14.75 -11.35 0.36
N ALA A 96 14.05 -10.82 -0.65
CA ALA A 96 13.88 -11.49 -1.93
C ALA A 96 15.23 -11.78 -2.62
N ALA A 97 16.16 -10.82 -2.59
CA ALA A 97 17.50 -11.00 -3.15
C ALA A 97 18.32 -12.05 -2.37
N MET A 98 18.27 -12.03 -1.03
CA MET A 98 18.98 -13.00 -0.18
C MET A 98 18.43 -14.41 -0.35
N VAL A 99 17.11 -14.56 -0.43
CA VAL A 99 16.45 -15.84 -0.71
C VAL A 99 16.86 -16.33 -2.11
N GLY A 100 16.82 -15.46 -3.12
CA GLY A 100 17.25 -15.79 -4.48
C GLY A 100 18.70 -16.28 -4.54
N ASN A 101 19.63 -15.59 -3.86
CA ASN A 101 21.03 -16.02 -3.76
C ASN A 101 21.17 -17.35 -3.03
N THR A 102 20.46 -17.54 -1.92
CA THR A 102 20.50 -18.78 -1.13
C THR A 102 20.04 -19.97 -1.96
N VAL A 103 18.95 -19.81 -2.70
CA VAL A 103 18.43 -20.85 -3.60
C VAL A 103 19.38 -21.11 -4.76
N GLY A 104 19.91 -20.07 -5.40
CA GLY A 104 20.89 -20.21 -6.48
C GLY A 104 22.16 -20.95 -6.06
N GLU A 105 22.70 -20.65 -4.88
CA GLU A 105 23.84 -21.39 -4.31
C GLU A 105 23.46 -22.82 -3.93
N GLY A 106 22.24 -23.04 -3.44
CA GLY A 106 21.69 -24.37 -3.18
C GLY A 106 21.62 -25.23 -4.44
N ILE A 107 21.18 -24.66 -5.57
CA ILE A 107 21.14 -25.31 -6.89
C ILE A 107 22.55 -25.73 -7.31
N LYS A 108 23.53 -24.82 -7.28
CA LYS A 108 24.93 -25.11 -7.65
C LYS A 108 25.54 -26.25 -6.81
N LYS A 109 25.13 -26.36 -5.54
CA LYS A 109 25.63 -27.36 -4.59
C LYS A 109 24.79 -28.65 -4.57
N GLY A 110 23.73 -28.74 -5.37
CA GLY A 110 22.76 -29.86 -5.33
C GLY A 110 21.97 -29.97 -4.01
N LYS A 111 21.95 -28.91 -3.20
CA LYS A 111 21.31 -28.83 -1.87
C LYS A 111 20.08 -27.93 -1.92
N ILE A 112 19.12 -28.29 -2.77
CA ILE A 112 17.89 -27.51 -2.98
C ILE A 112 16.91 -27.82 -1.84
N PRO A 113 16.28 -26.80 -1.20
CA PRO A 113 15.25 -27.02 -0.20
C PRO A 113 14.14 -27.94 -0.72
N SER A 114 13.67 -28.88 0.10
CA SER A 114 12.67 -29.88 -0.29
C SER A 114 11.38 -29.26 -0.86
N ARG A 115 10.95 -28.11 -0.31
CA ARG A 115 9.80 -27.34 -0.78
C ARG A 115 9.94 -26.82 -2.21
N LEU A 116 11.17 -26.57 -2.67
CA LEU A 116 11.45 -26.07 -4.02
C LEU A 116 11.78 -27.20 -4.99
N LYS A 117 12.32 -28.31 -4.50
CA LYS A 117 12.72 -29.47 -5.32
C LYS A 117 11.56 -30.05 -6.16
N LYS A 118 10.31 -29.89 -5.70
CA LYS A 118 9.11 -30.31 -6.46
C LYS A 118 8.90 -29.51 -7.77
N TYR A 119 9.48 -28.33 -7.88
CA TYR A 119 9.39 -27.50 -9.09
C TYR A 119 10.54 -27.79 -10.06
N GLY A 120 11.63 -28.41 -9.58
CA GLY A 120 12.78 -28.83 -10.37
C GLY A 120 14.09 -28.59 -9.63
N ASP A 121 15.19 -28.64 -10.38
CA ASP A 121 16.56 -28.58 -9.86
C ASP A 121 17.47 -27.54 -10.55
N SER A 122 16.92 -26.74 -11.47
CA SER A 122 17.65 -25.71 -12.21
C SER A 122 17.11 -24.30 -11.88
N LEU A 123 17.86 -23.27 -12.28
CA LEU A 123 17.38 -21.88 -12.18
C LEU A 123 16.09 -21.69 -12.98
N ASP A 124 16.03 -22.24 -14.20
CA ASP A 124 14.90 -22.13 -15.11
C ASP A 124 13.62 -22.73 -14.51
N HIS A 125 13.76 -23.88 -13.84
CA HIS A 125 12.63 -24.57 -13.22
C HIS A 125 12.13 -23.88 -11.94
N ILE A 126 13.03 -23.24 -11.18
CA ILE A 126 12.69 -22.67 -9.86
C ILE A 126 12.31 -21.19 -9.94
N PHE A 127 12.92 -20.41 -10.84
CA PHE A 127 12.68 -18.98 -10.97
C PHE A 127 11.85 -18.68 -12.22
N ILE A 128 10.59 -18.28 -12.00
CA ILE A 128 9.61 -18.05 -13.07
C ILE A 128 10.02 -16.98 -14.09
N MET A 129 10.80 -15.98 -13.69
CA MET A 129 11.20 -14.88 -14.58
C MET A 129 12.49 -15.17 -15.36
N THR A 130 13.06 -16.37 -15.24
CA THR A 130 14.32 -16.71 -15.91
C THR A 130 14.20 -16.62 -17.43
N ASP A 131 13.14 -17.19 -18.01
CA ASP A 131 12.93 -17.19 -19.47
C ASP A 131 12.80 -15.77 -20.03
N HIS A 132 12.02 -14.92 -19.36
CA HIS A 132 11.88 -13.51 -19.73
C HIS A 132 13.21 -12.74 -19.63
N LEU A 133 14.04 -13.04 -18.63
CA LEU A 133 15.36 -12.42 -18.50
C LEU A 133 16.34 -12.92 -19.58
N LYS A 134 16.28 -14.21 -19.94
CA LYS A 134 17.07 -14.77 -21.04
C LYS A 134 16.67 -14.18 -22.39
N GLU A 135 15.38 -14.03 -22.64
CA GLU A 135 14.89 -13.37 -23.86
C GLU A 135 15.39 -11.92 -23.94
N LYS A 136 15.32 -11.19 -22.83
CA LYS A 136 15.73 -9.78 -22.78
C LYS A 136 17.24 -9.55 -22.90
N TYR A 137 18.05 -10.40 -22.26
CA TYR A 137 19.50 -10.18 -22.14
C TYR A 137 20.35 -11.17 -22.96
N GLY A 138 19.76 -12.20 -23.56
CA GLY A 138 20.46 -13.21 -24.35
C GLY A 138 21.64 -13.80 -23.59
N ARG A 139 22.85 -13.69 -24.18
CA ARG A 139 24.09 -14.19 -23.56
C ARG A 139 24.48 -13.47 -22.27
N ASP A 140 24.06 -12.22 -22.09
CA ASP A 140 24.37 -11.47 -20.87
C ASP A 140 23.59 -11.95 -19.64
N PHE A 141 22.59 -12.82 -19.82
CA PHE A 141 21.86 -13.45 -18.72
C PHE A 141 22.80 -14.15 -17.72
N GLU A 142 23.88 -14.78 -18.19
CA GLU A 142 24.85 -15.48 -17.34
C GLU A 142 25.55 -14.57 -16.33
N LYS A 143 25.57 -13.25 -16.58
CA LYS A 143 26.13 -12.24 -15.67
C LYS A 143 25.17 -11.87 -14.54
N ILE A 144 23.90 -12.26 -14.62
CA ILE A 144 22.88 -11.88 -13.65
C ILE A 144 22.93 -12.84 -12.45
N PRO A 145 23.19 -12.35 -11.23
CA PRO A 145 23.21 -13.21 -10.05
C PRO A 145 21.79 -13.71 -9.70
N ALA A 146 21.69 -14.91 -9.14
CA ALA A 146 20.40 -15.51 -8.74
C ALA A 146 19.59 -14.62 -7.78
N GLY A 147 20.25 -13.84 -6.92
CA GLY A 147 19.59 -12.86 -6.06
C GLY A 147 18.91 -11.73 -6.84
N ALA A 148 19.50 -11.26 -7.95
CA ALA A 148 18.85 -10.28 -8.81
C ALA A 148 17.62 -10.88 -9.51
N ILE A 149 17.70 -12.14 -9.95
CA ILE A 149 16.56 -12.88 -10.52
C ILE A 149 15.44 -13.03 -9.48
N GLY A 150 15.78 -13.38 -8.24
CA GLY A 150 14.82 -13.48 -7.13
C GLY A 150 14.14 -12.16 -6.80
N MET A 151 14.90 -11.07 -6.71
CA MET A 151 14.36 -9.73 -6.50
C MET A 151 13.47 -9.29 -7.67
N TYR A 152 13.88 -9.53 -8.92
CA TYR A 152 13.09 -9.21 -10.10
C TYR A 152 11.77 -9.98 -10.12
N SER A 153 11.80 -11.28 -9.82
CA SER A 153 10.59 -12.12 -9.71
C SER A 153 9.65 -11.65 -8.60
N TYR A 154 10.21 -11.17 -7.48
CA TYR A 154 9.42 -10.58 -6.40
C TYR A 154 8.72 -9.30 -6.83
N TYR A 155 9.41 -8.39 -7.54
CA TYR A 155 8.77 -7.17 -8.05
C TYR A 155 7.72 -7.47 -9.12
N ASP A 156 7.94 -8.47 -9.98
CA ASP A 156 6.93 -8.90 -10.94
C ASP A 156 5.66 -9.39 -10.22
N ARG A 157 5.81 -10.24 -9.19
CA ARG A 157 4.70 -10.68 -8.31
C ARG A 157 3.95 -9.48 -7.73
N LEU A 158 4.66 -8.50 -7.18
CA LEU A 158 4.04 -7.30 -6.61
C LEU A 158 3.29 -6.49 -7.67
N ALA A 159 3.85 -6.33 -8.87
CA ALA A 159 3.23 -5.59 -9.95
C ALA A 159 1.98 -6.29 -10.50
N VAL A 160 1.99 -7.62 -10.59
CA VAL A 160 0.80 -8.42 -10.94
C VAL A 160 -0.26 -8.29 -9.85
N GLY A 161 0.10 -8.52 -8.58
CA GLY A 161 -0.84 -8.43 -7.46
C GLY A 161 -1.46 -7.04 -7.29
N LEU A 162 -0.66 -5.98 -7.45
CA LEU A 162 -1.17 -4.61 -7.39
C LEU A 162 -2.21 -4.35 -8.49
N ARG A 163 -1.95 -4.82 -9.72
CA ARG A 163 -2.92 -4.74 -10.83
C ARG A 163 -4.20 -5.51 -10.53
N GLN A 164 -4.12 -6.64 -9.81
CA GLN A 164 -5.31 -7.40 -9.38
C GLN A 164 -6.16 -6.59 -8.38
N PHE A 165 -5.54 -5.97 -7.37
CA PHE A 165 -6.24 -5.08 -6.43
C PHE A 165 -6.86 -3.89 -7.16
N MET A 166 -6.10 -3.25 -8.04
CA MET A 166 -6.59 -2.13 -8.85
C MET A 166 -7.77 -2.54 -9.74
N ALA A 167 -7.71 -3.68 -10.41
CA ALA A 167 -8.81 -4.21 -11.22
C ALA A 167 -10.06 -4.49 -10.36
N GLY A 168 -9.89 -5.06 -9.16
CA GLY A 168 -10.96 -5.26 -8.19
C GLY A 168 -11.63 -3.95 -7.76
N ALA A 169 -10.85 -2.89 -7.58
CA ALA A 169 -11.33 -1.54 -7.28
C ALA A 169 -11.73 -0.72 -8.53
N ARG A 170 -11.75 -1.34 -9.73
CA ARG A 170 -12.05 -0.70 -11.02
C ARG A 170 -11.16 0.52 -11.33
N LYS A 171 -9.89 0.47 -10.89
CA LYS A 171 -8.87 1.49 -11.13
C LYS A 171 -7.90 1.00 -12.22
N PHE A 172 -7.75 1.78 -13.27
CA PHE A 172 -6.83 1.43 -14.39
C PHE A 172 -5.59 2.33 -14.45
N ASN A 173 -5.44 3.22 -13.47
CA ASN A 173 -4.30 4.11 -13.33
C ASN A 173 -4.03 4.36 -11.84
N LEU A 174 -2.77 4.40 -11.42
CA LEU A 174 -2.40 4.69 -10.02
C LEU A 174 -2.99 6.02 -9.52
N LYS A 175 -3.10 7.03 -10.40
CA LYS A 175 -3.70 8.34 -10.07
C LYS A 175 -5.20 8.28 -9.78
N THR A 176 -5.87 7.19 -10.16
CA THR A 176 -7.31 7.00 -9.91
C THR A 176 -7.59 6.35 -8.55
N ILE A 177 -6.54 5.87 -7.86
CA ILE A 177 -6.66 5.34 -6.51
C ILE A 177 -7.00 6.49 -5.56
N THR A 178 -8.02 6.29 -4.74
CA THR A 178 -8.57 7.29 -3.82
C THR A 178 -8.73 6.70 -2.42
N ARG A 179 -8.84 7.57 -1.42
CA ARG A 179 -9.09 7.14 -0.02
C ARG A 179 -10.38 6.33 0.15
N SER A 180 -11.37 6.56 -0.71
CA SER A 180 -12.63 5.81 -0.76
C SER A 180 -12.47 4.36 -1.23
N ASP A 181 -11.31 3.97 -1.75
CA ASP A 181 -11.01 2.57 -2.11
C ASP A 181 -10.68 1.72 -0.85
N LEU A 182 -10.70 2.35 0.33
CA LEU A 182 -10.48 1.73 1.62
C LEU A 182 -11.70 1.87 2.51
N VAL A 183 -11.82 0.94 3.45
CA VAL A 183 -12.79 0.98 4.54
C VAL A 183 -12.09 0.68 5.85
N ALA A 184 -12.49 1.35 6.94
CA ALA A 184 -11.93 1.09 8.25
C ALA A 184 -12.62 -0.10 8.93
N LEU A 185 -11.83 -1.10 9.32
CA LEU A 185 -12.34 -2.29 10.03
C LEU A 185 -12.61 -2.05 11.52
N THR A 186 -12.07 -0.97 12.10
CA THR A 186 -12.27 -0.62 13.51
C THR A 186 -12.67 0.84 13.67
N PRO A 187 -13.42 1.20 14.73
CA PRO A 187 -13.73 2.59 15.03
C PRO A 187 -12.48 3.46 15.26
N GLU A 188 -11.41 2.86 15.80
CA GLU A 188 -10.13 3.55 15.93
C GLU A 188 -9.51 3.89 14.58
N ALA A 189 -9.43 2.91 13.67
CA ALA A 189 -8.89 3.14 12.34
C ALA A 189 -9.71 4.22 11.61
N SER A 190 -11.03 4.20 11.75
CA SER A 190 -11.93 5.22 11.18
C SER A 190 -11.63 6.61 11.73
N ARG A 191 -11.55 6.76 13.05
CA ARG A 191 -11.23 8.02 13.74
C ARG A 191 -9.84 8.56 13.39
N VAL A 192 -8.84 7.70 13.24
CA VAL A 192 -7.46 8.11 12.93
C VAL A 192 -7.31 8.53 11.47
N SER A 193 -7.95 7.79 10.56
CA SER A 193 -7.79 7.98 9.12
C SER A 193 -8.88 8.86 8.49
N ASN A 194 -9.97 9.16 9.19
CA ASN A 194 -11.17 9.74 8.60
C ASN A 194 -11.72 8.93 7.39
N ILE A 195 -11.51 7.62 7.40
CA ILE A 195 -12.12 6.68 6.44
C ILE A 195 -13.36 6.06 7.10
N PRO A 196 -14.49 5.90 6.39
CA PRO A 196 -15.71 5.34 6.97
C PRO A 196 -15.49 3.97 7.61
N TYR A 197 -16.17 3.72 8.74
CA TYR A 197 -16.21 2.40 9.35
C TYR A 197 -16.98 1.42 8.45
N ILE A 198 -16.66 0.13 8.50
CA ILE A 198 -17.24 -0.89 7.61
C ILE A 198 -18.77 -0.96 7.61
N MET A 199 -19.42 -0.65 8.73
CA MET A 199 -20.89 -0.65 8.84
C MET A 199 -21.53 0.68 8.37
N GLU A 200 -20.70 1.64 7.98
CA GLU A 200 -21.08 2.98 7.52
C GLU A 200 -20.67 3.20 6.06
N ALA A 201 -19.76 2.38 5.53
CA ALA A 201 -19.42 2.37 4.12
C ALA A 201 -20.69 2.20 3.27
N ASP A 202 -20.84 3.08 2.28
CA ASP A 202 -21.93 3.11 1.31
C ASP A 202 -23.34 3.21 1.90
N ARG A 203 -23.48 3.55 3.21
CA ARG A 203 -24.80 3.61 3.87
C ARG A 203 -25.77 4.54 3.15
N GLU A 204 -25.31 5.73 2.77
CA GLU A 204 -26.14 6.73 2.09
C GLU A 204 -26.60 6.23 0.71
N GLU A 205 -25.71 5.63 -0.07
CA GLU A 205 -26.03 5.05 -1.38
C GLU A 205 -27.01 3.87 -1.25
N VAL A 206 -26.80 3.00 -0.27
CA VAL A 206 -27.71 1.89 0.03
C VAL A 206 -29.09 2.41 0.43
N GLU A 207 -29.17 3.44 1.29
CA GLU A 207 -30.45 4.04 1.68
C GLU A 207 -31.17 4.69 0.49
N GLU A 208 -30.44 5.37 -0.40
CA GLU A 208 -31.01 5.96 -1.61
C GLU A 208 -31.56 4.90 -2.56
N ILE A 209 -30.82 3.82 -2.81
CA ILE A 209 -31.26 2.72 -3.68
C ILE A 209 -32.51 2.04 -3.10
N LEU A 210 -32.51 1.76 -1.80
CA LEU A 210 -33.63 1.10 -1.13
C LEU A 210 -34.89 1.98 -1.13
N ARG A 211 -34.75 3.29 -0.89
CA ARG A 211 -35.89 4.24 -0.88
C ARG A 211 -36.34 4.61 -2.30
N GLY A 212 -35.42 4.77 -3.24
CA GLY A 212 -35.68 5.04 -4.65
C GLY A 212 -36.38 3.87 -5.36
N GLY A 213 -36.12 2.63 -4.95
CA GLY A 213 -36.83 1.45 -5.42
C GLY A 213 -38.24 1.25 -4.83
N LEU A 214 -38.60 1.97 -3.76
CA LEU A 214 -39.92 1.91 -3.13
C LEU A 214 -40.90 2.97 -3.67
N ALA A 215 -40.42 3.98 -4.39
CA ALA A 215 -41.27 5.04 -4.93
C ALA A 215 -42.14 4.60 -6.12
N ASP A 216 -41.74 3.54 -6.85
CA ASP A 216 -42.47 3.05 -8.03
C ASP A 216 -43.50 1.96 -7.72
N ASN A 217 -43.55 1.43 -6.50
CA ASN A 217 -44.52 0.40 -6.10
C ASN A 217 -45.20 0.77 -4.76
N GLY A 218 -46.15 1.70 -4.84
CA GLY A 218 -47.32 1.78 -3.96
C GLY A 218 -47.07 1.81 -2.45
N VAL A 219 -47.15 3.02 -1.88
CA VAL A 219 -47.57 3.31 -0.50
C VAL A 219 -46.86 2.51 0.60
N PHE A 220 -45.82 3.10 1.20
CA PHE A 220 -45.52 2.85 2.61
C PHE A 220 -45.58 4.16 3.38
N GLN A 221 -46.46 4.19 4.39
CA GLN A 221 -46.57 5.28 5.37
C GLN A 221 -45.25 5.44 6.13
N GLU A 222 -44.95 6.68 6.50
CA GLU A 222 -43.85 7.04 7.41
C GLU A 222 -43.84 6.12 8.63
N ILE A 223 -42.73 5.41 8.83
CA ILE A 223 -42.43 4.76 10.10
C ILE A 223 -41.62 5.77 10.91
N ASP A 224 -42.19 6.13 12.06
CA ASP A 224 -41.73 7.09 13.07
C ASP A 224 -40.25 7.49 13.01
N LYS A 225 -40.01 8.80 12.83
CA LYS A 225 -38.78 9.45 13.27
C LYS A 225 -38.69 9.32 14.80
N ALA A 226 -37.88 8.39 15.29
CA ALA A 226 -37.40 8.45 16.66
C ALA A 226 -36.69 9.81 16.87
N PRO A 227 -37.05 10.60 17.89
CA PRO A 227 -36.47 11.92 18.07
C PRO A 227 -35.03 11.77 18.55
N SER A 228 -34.05 11.97 17.68
CA SER A 228 -32.68 12.26 18.10
C SER A 228 -32.65 13.67 18.70
N ARG A 229 -33.02 13.78 19.97
CA ARG A 229 -32.65 14.91 20.80
C ARG A 229 -31.12 14.92 20.95
N PHE A 230 -30.43 15.60 20.04
CA PHE A 230 -29.20 16.29 20.37
C PHE A 230 -29.31 17.73 19.88
N ILE A 231 -29.65 18.58 20.85
CA ILE A 231 -29.61 20.02 20.78
C ILE A 231 -28.16 20.43 20.48
N THR A 232 -27.91 20.98 19.30
CA THR A 232 -26.77 21.89 19.09
C THR A 232 -27.27 23.31 19.31
N SER A 233 -27.04 23.82 20.53
CA SER A 233 -27.17 25.25 20.77
C SER A 233 -26.02 25.96 20.05
N LYS A 234 -26.36 26.72 19.01
CA LYS A 234 -25.54 27.84 18.55
C LYS A 234 -25.38 28.85 19.69
N ARG A 235 -24.14 29.12 20.09
CA ARG A 235 -23.60 30.47 20.30
C ARG A 235 -22.14 30.46 19.88
#